data_AF-X1S2U2-F1
#
_entry.id   AF-X1S2U2-F1
#
_cell.length_a   1.000
_cell.length_b   1.000
_cell.length_c   1.000
_cell.angle_alpha   90.00
_cell.angle_beta   90.00
_cell.angle_gamma   90.00
#
_symmetry.space_group_name_H-M   'P 1'
#
loop_
_entity.id
_entity.type
_entity.pdbx_description
1 polymer ?
#
loop_
_entity_poly.entity_id
_entity_poly.type
_entity_poly.pdbx_seq_one_letter_code
_entity_poly.pdbx_strand_id
1 'polypeptide(L)'
;MYNYGLEIMLETSRFWASRLEYNPEKDQYEINNVTGPDEYSEHINNNTFTNYMVKWQLNQTIQFSEWVKANQLEAWKKVTSKIKLTLNKLSD
;
A
#
# COMPACT_ATOMS: atom_id res chain seq x y z
N MET A 1 -16.50 7.16 -5.57
CA MET A 1 -15.28 6.61 -4.90
C MET A 1 -13.99 7.21 -5.44
N TYR A 2 -13.76 7.28 -6.77
CA TYR A 2 -12.48 7.69 -7.35
C TYR A 2 -12.07 9.17 -7.15
N ASN A 3 -13.03 10.09 -6.95
CA ASN A 3 -12.73 11.52 -6.76
C ASN A 3 -11.80 11.84 -5.58
N TYR A 4 -11.74 10.94 -4.59
CA TYR A 4 -10.89 11.09 -3.40
C TYR A 4 -10.17 9.77 -3.04
N GLY A 5 -10.82 8.63 -3.26
CA GLY A 5 -10.29 7.32 -2.83
C GLY A 5 -9.00 6.92 -3.53
N LEU A 6 -8.78 7.30 -4.80
CA LEU A 6 -7.57 6.92 -5.51
C LEU A 6 -6.33 7.53 -4.86
N GLU A 7 -6.39 8.82 -4.49
CA GLU A 7 -5.28 9.51 -3.84
C GLU A 7 -4.96 8.89 -2.49
N ILE A 8 -6.01 8.63 -1.68
CA ILE A 8 -5.85 8.00 -0.36
C ILE A 8 -5.20 6.63 -0.50
N MET A 9 -5.70 5.77 -1.40
CA MET A 9 -5.18 4.42 -1.58
C MET A 9 -3.74 4.39 -2.09
N LEU A 10 -3.37 5.30 -3.01
CA LEU A 10 -2.00 5.39 -3.52
C LEU A 10 -1.02 5.89 -2.45
N GLU A 11 -1.40 6.91 -1.67
CA GLU A 11 -0.53 7.46 -0.63
C GLU A 11 -0.40 6.53 0.58
N THR A 12 -1.46 5.83 0.99
CA THR A 12 -1.33 4.79 2.03
C THR A 12 -0.52 3.59 1.56
N SER A 13 -0.64 3.20 0.29
CA SER A 13 0.24 2.19 -0.30
C SER A 13 1.70 2.63 -0.30
N ARG A 14 1.97 3.89 -0.64
CA ARG A 14 3.32 4.47 -0.59
C ARG A 14 3.90 4.44 0.82
N PHE A 15 3.08 4.78 1.83
CA PHE A 15 3.47 4.67 3.23
C PHE A 15 3.86 3.23 3.59
N TRP A 16 3.01 2.24 3.28
CA TRP A 16 3.31 0.85 3.58
C TRP A 16 4.53 0.33 2.84
N ALA A 17 4.68 0.66 1.55
CA ALA A 17 5.88 0.32 0.79
C ALA A 17 7.16 0.89 1.41
N SER A 18 7.10 2.06 2.06
CA SER A 18 8.23 2.63 2.78
C SER A 18 8.53 1.96 4.12
N ARG A 19 7.55 1.21 4.67
CA ARG A 19 7.64 0.55 5.98
C ARG A 19 8.03 -0.92 5.90
N LEU A 20 7.81 -1.55 4.75
CA LEU A 20 8.21 -2.92 4.48
C LEU A 20 9.74 -3.06 4.51
N GLU A 21 10.20 -4.12 5.15
CA GLU A 21 11.61 -4.49 5.24
C GLU A 21 11.80 -5.79 4.44
N TYR A 22 12.67 -5.79 3.42
CA TYR A 22 12.95 -7.02 2.66
C TYR A 22 13.91 -7.92 3.42
N ASN A 23 13.51 -9.17 3.65
CA ASN A 23 14.34 -10.21 4.24
C ASN A 23 14.91 -11.10 3.12
N PRO A 24 16.20 -10.95 2.75
CA PRO A 24 16.80 -11.73 1.66
C PRO A 24 16.99 -13.21 1.98
N GLU A 25 17.03 -13.60 3.26
CA GLU A 25 17.21 -15.00 3.65
C GLU A 25 15.93 -15.82 3.43
N LYS A 26 14.78 -15.16 3.55
CA LYS A 26 13.44 -15.78 3.41
C LYS A 26 12.73 -15.39 2.13
N ASP A 27 13.33 -14.51 1.32
CA ASP A 27 12.76 -13.93 0.10
C ASP A 27 11.33 -13.39 0.31
N GLN A 28 11.17 -12.55 1.33
CA GLN A 28 9.86 -11.97 1.68
C GLN A 28 10.00 -10.58 2.28
N TYR A 29 8.93 -9.79 2.18
CA TYR A 29 8.81 -8.54 2.93
C TYR A 29 8.19 -8.77 4.30
N GLU A 30 8.72 -8.08 5.30
CA GLU A 30 8.30 -8.16 6.70
C GLU A 30 7.85 -6.77 7.20
N ILE A 31 6.95 -6.76 8.18
CA ILE A 31 6.57 -5.56 8.94
C ILE A 31 6.95 -5.83 10.39
N ASN A 32 8.06 -5.23 10.81
CA ASN A 32 8.64 -5.45 12.13
C ASN A 32 8.28 -4.31 13.07
N ASN A 33 8.39 -4.52 14.39
CA ASN A 33 8.23 -3.49 15.40
C ASN A 33 6.89 -2.72 15.28
N VAL A 34 5.77 -3.43 15.39
CA VAL A 34 4.41 -2.86 15.35
C VAL A 34 3.58 -3.32 16.55
N THR A 35 2.50 -2.60 16.83
CA THR A 35 1.43 -3.02 17.75
C THR A 35 0.21 -3.39 16.92
N GLY A 36 -0.32 -4.60 17.12
CA GLY A 36 -1.54 -5.06 16.44
C GLY A 36 -2.82 -4.50 17.08
N PRO A 37 -4.00 -5.02 16.71
CA PRO A 37 -5.25 -4.66 17.39
C PRO A 37 -5.32 -5.08 18.86
N ASP A 38 -4.56 -6.12 19.23
CA ASP A 38 -4.29 -6.43 20.63
C ASP A 38 -3.18 -5.51 21.15
N GLU A 39 -3.58 -4.46 21.86
CA GLU A 39 -2.70 -3.38 22.30
C GLU A 39 -1.71 -3.81 23.39
N TYR A 40 -1.94 -4.94 24.07
CA TYR A 40 -1.00 -5.48 25.07
C TYR A 40 0.25 -6.11 24.44
N SER A 41 0.21 -6.36 23.13
CA SER A 41 1.29 -6.96 22.36
C SER A 41 2.02 -5.89 21.54
N GLU A 42 2.90 -5.15 22.21
CA GLU A 42 3.72 -4.08 21.59
C GLU A 42 5.04 -4.61 20.99
N HIS A 43 5.60 -3.85 20.04
CA HIS A 43 6.91 -4.11 19.42
C HIS A 43 7.07 -5.50 18.78
N ILE A 44 5.97 -6.09 18.32
CA ILE A 44 5.97 -7.42 17.72
C ILE A 44 6.32 -7.36 16.23
N ASN A 45 7.01 -8.41 15.78
CA ASN A 45 7.37 -8.59 14.37
C ASN A 45 6.31 -9.44 13.67
N ASN A 46 5.99 -9.09 12.42
CA ASN A 46 5.09 -9.84 11.56
C ASN A 46 3.72 -10.12 12.21
N ASN A 47 3.11 -9.10 12.82
CA ASN A 47 1.74 -9.21 13.32
C ASN A 47 0.80 -9.66 12.18
N THR A 48 0.11 -10.79 12.38
CA THR A 48 -0.69 -11.42 11.33
C THR A 48 -1.79 -10.51 10.80
N PHE A 49 -2.47 -9.77 11.68
CA PHE A 49 -3.54 -8.85 11.28
C PHE A 49 -2.98 -7.70 10.43
N THR A 50 -1.92 -7.04 10.90
CA THR A 50 -1.27 -5.95 10.17
C THR A 50 -0.77 -6.42 8.81
N ASN A 51 -0.01 -7.52 8.74
CA ASN A 51 0.51 -8.04 7.47
C ASN A 51 -0.62 -8.38 6.48
N TYR A 52 -1.70 -9.00 6.97
CA TYR A 52 -2.84 -9.34 6.13
C TYR A 52 -3.54 -8.08 5.59
N MET A 53 -3.81 -7.10 6.45
CA MET A 53 -4.50 -5.86 6.07
C MET A 53 -3.68 -5.04 5.08
N VAL A 54 -2.35 -4.97 5.26
CA VAL A 54 -1.45 -4.29 4.33
C VAL A 54 -1.46 -4.97 2.97
N LYS A 55 -1.26 -6.30 2.93
CA LYS A 55 -1.32 -7.06 1.67
C LYS A 55 -2.66 -6.88 0.96
N TRP A 56 -3.77 -6.95 1.70
CA TRP A 56 -5.10 -6.74 1.15
C TRP A 56 -5.24 -5.32 0.57
N GLN A 57 -4.83 -4.28 1.30
CA GLN A 57 -4.93 -2.88 0.87
C GLN A 57 -4.08 -2.59 -0.36
N LEU A 58 -2.87 -3.14 -0.46
CA LEU A 58 -2.01 -3.01 -1.64
C LEU A 58 -2.69 -3.65 -2.86
N ASN A 59 -3.22 -4.87 -2.73
CA ASN A 59 -3.95 -5.55 -3.80
C ASN A 59 -5.21 -4.80 -4.24
N GLN A 60 -5.94 -4.21 -3.30
CA GLN A 60 -7.10 -3.36 -3.63
C GLN A 60 -6.67 -2.09 -4.35
N THR A 61 -5.54 -1.50 -3.97
CA THR A 61 -5.01 -0.30 -4.62
C THR A 61 -4.62 -0.56 -6.06
N ILE A 62 -3.99 -1.70 -6.35
CA ILE A 62 -3.64 -2.11 -7.72
C ILE A 62 -4.92 -2.23 -8.56
N GLN A 63 -5.87 -3.06 -8.13
CA GLN A 63 -7.13 -3.29 -8.85
C GLN A 63 -7.92 -1.99 -9.08
N PHE A 64 -8.01 -1.15 -8.05
CA PHE A 64 -8.73 0.11 -8.16
C PHE A 64 -8.00 1.11 -9.06
N SER A 65 -6.67 1.16 -9.00
CA SER A 65 -5.86 2.02 -9.86
C SER A 65 -5.99 1.64 -11.34
N GLU A 66 -5.97 0.34 -11.65
CA GLU A 66 -6.20 -0.17 -12.99
C GLU A 66 -7.60 0.19 -13.50
N TRP A 67 -8.63 0.00 -12.67
CA TRP A 67 -10.00 0.38 -13.02
C TRP A 67 -10.14 1.88 -13.28
N VAL A 68 -9.55 2.74 -12.42
CA VAL A 68 -9.61 4.19 -12.60
C VAL A 68 -8.83 4.62 -13.84
N LYS A 69 -7.67 4.02 -14.10
CA LYS A 69 -6.89 4.29 -15.32
C LYS A 69 -7.67 3.93 -16.59
N ALA A 70 -8.42 2.82 -16.59
CA ALA A 70 -9.22 2.37 -17.72
C ALA A 70 -10.52 3.15 -17.92
N ASN A 71 -11.20 3.56 -16.84
CA ASN A 71 -12.55 4.11 -16.91
C ASN A 71 -12.63 5.63 -16.66
N GLN A 72 -11.62 6.21 -16.02
CA GLN A 72 -11.62 7.60 -15.53
C GLN A 72 -10.24 8.25 -15.69
N LEU A 73 -9.76 8.28 -16.94
CA LEU A 73 -8.40 8.70 -17.28
C LEU A 73 -8.03 10.10 -16.78
N GLU A 74 -8.95 11.06 -16.81
CA GLU A 74 -8.69 12.42 -16.33
C GLU A 74 -8.49 12.47 -14.80
N ALA A 75 -9.25 11.67 -14.05
CA ALA A 75 -9.02 11.51 -12.61
C ALA A 75 -7.67 10.86 -12.32
N TRP A 76 -7.30 9.82 -13.09
CA TRP A 76 -5.99 9.17 -13.02
C TRP A 76 -4.85 10.17 -13.23
N LYS A 77 -4.86 10.92 -14.35
CA LYS A 77 -3.84 11.93 -14.65
C LYS A 77 -3.75 13.01 -13.57
N LYS A 78 -4.89 13.51 -13.10
CA LYS A 78 -4.95 14.53 -12.05
C LYS A 78 -4.32 14.04 -10.75
N VAL A 79 -4.67 12.84 -10.28
CA VAL A 79 -4.15 12.30 -9.03
C VAL A 79 -2.66 11.97 -9.16
N THR A 80 -2.27 11.22 -10.20
CA THR A 80 -0.87 10.80 -10.41
C THR A 80 0.11 11.97 -10.56
N SER A 81 -0.31 13.05 -11.23
CA SER A 81 0.48 14.29 -11.33
C SER A 81 0.58 15.02 -9.99
N LYS A 82 -0.52 15.13 -9.25
CA LYS A 82 -0.56 15.76 -7.92
C LYS A 82 0.40 15.06 -6.94
N ILE A 83 0.37 13.73 -6.89
CA ILE A 83 1.16 12.94 -5.93
C ILE A 83 2.54 12.53 -6.45
N LYS A 84 2.94 13.02 -7.63
CA LYS A 84 4.25 12.74 -8.25
C LYS A 84 4.57 11.24 -8.27
N LEU A 85 3.60 10.42 -8.71
CA LEU A 85 3.75 8.98 -8.72
C LEU A 85 4.82 8.57 -9.76
N THR A 86 5.94 8.00 -9.32
CA THR A 86 6.93 7.38 -10.20
C THR A 86 6.59 5.90 -10.39
N LEU A 87 6.51 5.42 -11.63
CA LEU A 87 6.06 4.06 -11.97
C LEU A 87 7.00 2.94 -11.45
N ASN A 88 8.24 3.26 -11.06
CA ASN A 88 9.24 2.28 -10.60
C ASN A 88 8.99 1.70 -9.19
N LYS A 89 7.81 1.87 -8.58
CA LYS A 89 7.54 1.44 -7.19
C LYS A 89 6.28 0.58 -7.02
N LEU A 90 5.60 0.24 -8.11
CA LEU A 90 4.36 -0.55 -8.07
C LEU A 90 4.47 -1.88 -8.84
N SER A 91 5.65 -2.19 -9.39
CA SER A 91 5.89 -3.33 -10.27
C SER A 91 6.71 -4.45 -9.62
N ASP A 92 7.13 -4.27 -8.37
CA ASP A 92 7.88 -5.24 -7.57
C ASP A 92 7.01 -5.66 -6.37
#